data_AF-A0A6B3W375-F1
#
_entry.id   AF-A0A6B3W375-F1
#
_cell.length_a   1.000
_cell.length_b   1.000
_cell.length_c   1.000
_cell.angle_alpha   90.00
_cell.angle_beta   90.00
_cell.angle_gamma   90.00
#
_symmetry.space_group_name_H-M   'P 1'
#
loop_
_entity.id
_entity.type
_entity.pdbx_description
1 polymer ?
#
loop_
_entity_poly.entity_id
_entity_poly.type
_entity_poly.pdbx_seq_one_letter_code
_entity_poly.pdbx_strand_id
1 'polypeptide(L)'
;MITEATQFNDWIIEDVDKVLFGESDCEAFSGNRSVVKIKRDTTVIEDFLEGMYDDCKTFQLYEIDSQQYLVIMLKKKKEELKKEHRYE
;
A
#
# COMPACT_ATOMS: atom_id res chain seq x y z
N MET A 1 11.97 -12.28 -13.80
CA MET A 1 12.07 -12.55 -12.35
C MET A 1 11.09 -11.57 -11.71
N ILE A 2 9.94 -12.05 -11.23
CA ILE A 2 8.94 -11.20 -10.58
C ILE A 2 9.57 -10.78 -9.25
N THR A 3 9.93 -9.51 -9.14
CA THR A 3 10.47 -8.96 -7.90
C THR A 3 9.37 -8.96 -6.84
N GLU A 4 9.71 -9.24 -5.57
CA GLU A 4 8.75 -9.27 -4.45
C GLU A 4 7.86 -8.01 -4.39
N ALA A 5 8.35 -6.87 -4.86
CA ALA A 5 7.62 -5.60 -4.97
C ALA A 5 6.42 -5.62 -5.94
N THR A 6 6.40 -6.50 -6.96
CA THR A 6 5.29 -6.57 -7.91
C THR A 6 4.14 -7.42 -7.38
N GLN A 7 4.45 -8.52 -6.67
CA GLN A 7 3.45 -9.33 -5.95
C GLN A 7 2.78 -8.53 -4.82
N PHE A 8 3.55 -7.62 -4.23
CA PHE A 8 3.10 -6.70 -3.18
C PHE A 8 1.95 -5.78 -3.61
N ASN A 9 1.96 -5.31 -4.86
CA ASN A 9 0.93 -4.39 -5.34
C ASN A 9 -0.43 -5.08 -5.54
N ASP A 10 -0.44 -6.39 -5.81
CA ASP A 10 -1.66 -7.14 -6.10
C ASP A 10 -2.43 -7.49 -4.83
N TRP A 11 -1.74 -7.94 -3.79
CA TRP A 11 -2.37 -8.23 -2.50
C TRP A 11 -2.98 -6.99 -1.83
N ILE A 12 -2.32 -5.83 -1.97
CA ILE A 12 -2.86 -4.58 -1.43
C ILE A 12 -4.18 -4.21 -2.11
N ILE A 13 -4.29 -4.41 -3.43
CA ILE A 13 -5.54 -4.11 -4.13
C ILE A 13 -6.66 -5.03 -3.63
N GLU A 14 -6.37 -6.33 -3.47
CA GLU A 14 -7.34 -7.30 -2.94
C GLU A 14 -7.80 -6.96 -1.52
N ASP A 15 -6.89 -6.55 -0.64
CA ASP A 15 -7.23 -6.20 0.74
C ASP A 15 -8.03 -4.90 0.83
N VAL A 16 -7.75 -3.92 -0.03
CA VAL A 16 -8.59 -2.72 -0.13
C VAL A 16 -9.98 -3.06 -0.64
N ASP A 17 -10.11 -3.92 -1.65
CA ASP A 17 -11.40 -4.36 -2.15
C ASP A 17 -12.22 -5.08 -1.07
N LYS A 18 -11.64 -6.05 -0.34
CA LYS A 18 -12.33 -6.74 0.77
C LYS A 18 -12.93 -5.75 1.77
N VAL A 19 -12.16 -4.73 2.15
CA VAL A 19 -12.60 -3.72 3.11
C VAL A 19 -13.71 -2.82 2.54
N LEU A 20 -13.58 -2.39 1.29
CA LEU A 20 -14.57 -1.52 0.64
C LEU A 20 -15.89 -2.26 0.35
N PHE A 21 -15.84 -3.55 0.05
CA PHE A 21 -17.02 -4.40 -0.16
C PHE A 21 -17.64 -4.90 1.15
N GLY A 22 -16.99 -4.67 2.30
CA GLY A 22 -17.48 -5.09 3.61
C GLY A 22 -17.29 -6.59 3.88
N GLU A 23 -16.37 -7.23 3.16
CA GLU A 23 -15.93 -8.60 3.44
C GLU A 23 -14.98 -8.66 4.64
N SER A 24 -14.32 -7.53 4.95
CA SER A 24 -13.48 -7.33 6.13
C SER A 24 -13.69 -5.93 6.70
N ASP A 25 -13.62 -5.79 8.02
CA ASP A 25 -13.70 -4.48 8.68
C ASP A 25 -12.35 -3.74 8.65
N CYS A 26 -11.25 -4.49 8.61
CA CYS A 26 -9.91 -3.96 8.63
C CYS A 26 -8.92 -5.01 8.10
N GLU A 27 -8.06 -4.58 7.17
CA GLU A 27 -6.90 -5.36 6.75
C GLU A 27 -5.63 -4.60 7.17
N ALA A 28 -4.58 -5.34 7.51
CA ALA A 28 -3.31 -4.74 7.86
C ALA A 28 -2.17 -5.59 7.33
N PHE A 29 -1.22 -4.93 6.69
CA PHE A 29 -0.01 -5.55 6.22
C PHE A 29 1.22 -4.81 6.75
N SER A 30 2.19 -5.57 7.21
CA SER A 30 3.45 -5.06 7.77
C SER A 30 4.62 -5.49 6.91
N GLY A 31 5.33 -4.51 6.36
CA GLY A 31 6.68 -4.70 5.83
C GLY A 31 7.73 -4.56 6.94
N ASN A 32 9.00 -4.62 6.55
CA ASN A 32 10.12 -4.47 7.49
C ASN A 32 10.25 -3.04 8.05
N ARG A 33 9.71 -2.04 7.35
CA ARG A 33 9.87 -0.62 7.69
C ARG A 33 8.54 0.08 7.96
N SER A 34 7.47 -0.35 7.31
CA SER A 34 6.18 0.32 7.41
C SER A 34 5.04 -0.67 7.54
N VAL A 35 3.96 -0.22 8.15
CA VAL A 35 2.68 -0.93 8.16
C VAL A 35 1.65 -0.09 7.42
N VAL A 36 0.81 -0.78 6.65
CA VAL A 36 -0.38 -0.21 6.01
C VAL A 36 -1.59 -0.84 6.70
N LYS A 37 -2.48 -0.01 7.23
CA LYS A 37 -3.75 -0.43 7.84
C LYS A 37 -4.89 0.14 7.01
N ILE A 38 -5.70 -0.71 6.44
CA ILE A 38 -6.80 -0.35 5.55
C ILE A 38 -8.11 -0.54 6.30
N LYS A 39 -8.87 0.54 6.45
CA LYS A 39 -10.25 0.54 6.98
C LYS A 39 -11.18 1.11 5.94
N ARG A 40 -12.50 0.97 6.15
CA ARG A 40 -13.52 1.40 5.18
C ARG A 40 -13.32 2.81 4.64
N ASP A 41 -13.09 3.77 5.52
CA ASP A 41 -13.05 5.20 5.17
C ASP A 41 -11.63 5.77 5.16
N THR A 42 -10.65 5.02 5.70
CA THR A 42 -9.29 5.54 5.87
C THR A 42 -8.28 4.42 5.82
N THR A 43 -7.21 4.65 5.08
CA THR A 43 -5.98 3.86 5.07
C THR A 43 -4.89 4.67 5.74
N VAL A 44 -4.17 4.04 6.67
CA VAL A 44 -3.07 4.63 7.43
C VAL A 44 -1.77 3.94 7.05
N ILE A 45 -0.72 4.72 6.80
CA ILE A 45 0.63 4.24 6.55
C ILE A 45 1.54 4.77 7.65
N GLU A 46 2.17 3.87 8.41
CA GLU A 46 3.05 4.21 9.53
C GLU A 46 4.47 3.74 9.20
N ASP A 47 5.49 4.59 9.39
CA ASP A 47 6.91 4.20 9.39
C ASP A 47 7.28 3.78 10.81
N PHE A 48 7.62 2.51 11.03
CA PHE A 48 7.95 2.01 12.37
C PHE A 48 9.17 2.67 12.98
N LEU A 49 10.02 3.28 12.15
CA LEU A 49 11.21 3.96 12.63
C LEU A 49 10.92 5.40 13.06
N GLU A 50 9.72 5.93 12.78
CA GLU A 50 9.32 7.28 13.20
C GLU A 50 9.40 7.44 14.72
N GLY A 51 10.23 8.38 15.18
CA GLY A 51 10.42 8.65 16.60
C GLY A 51 11.28 7.61 17.36
N MET A 52 11.80 6.58 16.68
CA MET A 52 12.69 5.59 17.32
C MET A 52 14.17 5.99 17.31
N TYR A 53 14.62 6.72 16.28
CA TYR A 53 16.02 7.10 16.10
C TYR A 53 16.14 8.54 15.58
N ASP A 54 16.99 9.35 16.22
CA ASP A 54 17.19 10.77 15.85
C ASP A 54 18.00 10.96 14.55
N ASP A 55 18.70 9.93 14.08
CA ASP A 55 19.62 9.97 12.94
C ASP A 55 19.05 9.34 11.66
N CYS A 56 17.83 8.79 11.73
CA CYS A 56 17.18 8.16 10.59
C CYS A 56 16.16 9.11 9.94
N LYS A 57 16.24 9.27 8.61
CA LYS A 57 15.15 9.90 7.85
C LYS A 57 13.93 9.00 7.87
N THR A 58 12.89 9.41 8.59
CA THR A 58 11.61 8.74 8.69
C THR A 58 10.55 9.50 7.91
N PHE A 59 9.44 8.83 7.62
CA PHE A 59 8.25 9.48 7.08
C PHE A 59 7.19 9.57 8.18
N GLN A 60 6.47 10.68 8.21
CA GLN A 60 5.34 10.84 9.14
C GLN A 60 4.22 9.88 8.79
N LEU A 61 3.45 9.50 9.81
CA LEU A 61 2.15 8.85 9.64
C LEU A 61 1.33 9.57 8.55
N TYR A 62 0.87 8.79 7.58
CA TYR A 62 0.09 9.31 6.46
C TYR A 62 -1.29 8.66 6.44
N GLU A 63 -2.32 9.49 6.38
CA GLU A 63 -3.72 9.06 6.26
C GLU A 63 -4.26 9.44 4.89
N ILE A 64 -4.99 8.51 4.28
CA ILE A 64 -5.64 8.71 2.99
C ILE A 64 -6.98 7.98 2.96
N ASP A 65 -7.96 8.53 2.24
CA ASP A 65 -9.21 7.83 1.99
C ASP A 65 -8.95 6.49 1.25
N SER A 66 -9.60 5.42 1.69
CA SER A 66 -9.33 4.07 1.16
C SER A 66 -9.72 3.90 -0.30
N GLN A 67 -10.75 4.62 -0.79
CA GLN A 67 -11.06 4.62 -2.21
C GLN A 67 -9.98 5.37 -3.01
N GLN A 68 -9.48 6.49 -2.49
CA GLN A 68 -8.36 7.20 -3.10
C GLN A 68 -7.09 6.35 -3.12
N TYR A 69 -6.82 5.61 -2.05
CA TYR A 69 -5.70 4.68 -1.98
C TYR A 69 -5.79 3.59 -3.06
N LEU A 70 -6.96 2.98 -3.24
CA LEU A 70 -7.22 2.02 -4.32
C LEU A 70 -6.91 2.62 -5.70
N VAL A 71 -7.39 3.84 -5.96
CA VAL A 71 -7.15 4.53 -7.23
C VAL A 71 -5.65 4.74 -7.49
N ILE A 72 -4.88 5.10 -6.46
CA ILE A 72 -3.43 5.27 -6.56
C ILE A 72 -2.75 3.94 -6.90
N MET A 73 -3.12 2.86 -6.18
CA MET A 73 -2.54 1.53 -6.41
C MET A 73 -2.85 1.00 -7.81
N LEU A 74 -4.09 1.17 -8.29
CA LEU A 74 -4.48 0.79 -9.65
C LEU A 74 -3.73 1.60 -10.73
N LYS A 75 -3.54 2.91 -10.51
CA LYS A 75 -2.74 3.75 -11.42
C LYS A 75 -1.30 3.25 -11.50
N LYS A 76 -0.70 2.96 -10.34
CA LYS A 76 0.68 2.45 -10.26
C LYS A 76 0.82 1.10 -10.97
N LYS A 77 -0.09 0.14 -10.71
CA LYS A 77 -0.14 -1.16 -11.40
C LYS A 77 -0.24 -0.99 -12.92
N LYS A 78 -1.10 -0.08 -13.39
CA LYS A 78 -1.21 0.24 -14.83
C LYS A 78 0.09 0.78 -15.42
N GLU A 79 0.83 1.61 -14.69
CA GLU A 79 2.12 2.14 -15.14
C GLU A 79 3.21 1.06 -15.19
N GLU A 80 3.23 0.14 -14.23
CA GLU A 80 4.14 -1.01 -14.21
C GLU A 80 3.90 -1.93 -15.41
N LEU A 81 2.64 -2.32 -15.66
CA LEU A 81 2.28 -3.12 -16.84
C LEU A 81 2.70 -2.45 -18.15
N LYS A 82 2.53 -1.12 -18.26
CA LYS A 82 2.99 -0.35 -19.43
C LYS A 82 4.51 -0.31 -19.58
N LYS A 83 5.28 -0.47 -18.50
CA LYS A 83 6.74 -0.54 -18.57
C LYS A 83 7.17 -1.91 -19.06
N GLU A 84 6.56 -2.99 -18.55
CA GLU A 84 6.85 -4.36 -18.96
C GLU A 84 6.63 -4.56 -20.47
N HIS A 85 5.50 -4.09 -21.01
CA HIS A 85 5.17 -4.20 -22.43
C HIS A 85 5.88 -3.19 -23.35
N ARG A 86 6.71 -2.28 -22.79
CA ARG A 86 7.55 -1.35 -23.58
C ARG A 86 8.94 -1.90 -23.87
N TYR A 87 9.28 -3.06 -23.32
CA TYR A 87 10.53 -3.79 -23.58
C TYR A 87 10.32 -5.04 -24.44
N GLU A 88 9.14 -5.19 -25.07
CA GLU A 88 8.85 -6.22 -26.08
C GLU A 88 8.86 -5.63 -27.51
#